data_AF-A0A7X1A3X7-F1
#
_entry.id   AF-A0A7X1A3X7-F1
#
_cell.length_a   1.000
_cell.length_b   1.000
_cell.length_c   1.000
_cell.angle_alpha   90.00
_cell.angle_beta   90.00
_cell.angle_gamma   90.00
#
_symmetry.space_group_name_H-M   'P 1'
#
loop_
_entity.id
_entity.type
_entity.pdbx_description
1 polymer ?
#
loop_
_entity_poly.entity_id
_entity_poly.type
_entity_poly.pdbx_seq_one_letter_code
_entity_poly.pdbx_strand_id
1 'polypeptide(L)'
;MAGLRVLQAVLDINTRSWDIPRLEAVQGDYGSFTLQVTVVASGVVVNITGWRANFVASPDDIHIISDPVINFTDAANGKFEYTFVKEAFSTPGTIDNARFVLIKQDGTQLSGMPRFTYHVDEDPAQGKIDQKDYIGDFAAFQAQVTDLQTQFNTLQSQITAMNVVKKTGDSMTGNLQFDVSSERLLRGFDYAGNKGIAGLFFNLTGFGFSDWVNNVRFATYSTATKKFNFVKDYLTADGKPVANTTDSVQKTGDSTVVGIISATDFKVGSQSVKDSLADSGWINLTLKSGFTAGASTPQYKKVGNLVKFRGLVNRTSGGTGAFSTVPVGYRTSDEYLEGFATGQQSSAAGATGLVYVKPTGDLELVAATNATGIWLSGISYYIN
;
A
#
# COMPACT_ATOMS: atom_id res chain seq x y z
N MET A 1 49.91 31.55 -45.25
CA MET A 1 49.32 32.60 -44.40
C MET A 1 49.97 33.92 -44.77
N ALA A 2 49.38 34.67 -45.70
CA ALA A 2 49.80 36.05 -45.93
C ALA A 2 49.45 36.84 -44.67
N GLY A 3 50.40 37.58 -44.12
CA GLY A 3 50.17 38.39 -42.92
C GLY A 3 49.00 39.35 -43.16
N LEU A 4 48.15 39.54 -42.14
CA LEU A 4 47.09 40.54 -42.21
C LEU A 4 47.71 41.87 -42.65
N ARG A 5 47.22 42.42 -43.76
CA ARG A 5 47.61 43.77 -44.20
C ARG A 5 46.92 44.75 -43.27
N VAL A 6 47.72 45.43 -42.45
CA VAL A 6 47.24 46.44 -41.50
C VAL A 6 47.67 47.82 -41.98
N LEU A 7 46.71 48.73 -42.15
CA LEU A 7 46.97 50.12 -42.54
C LEU A 7 46.55 51.07 -41.43
N GLN A 8 47.37 52.10 -41.21
CA GLN A 8 47.06 53.18 -40.28
C GLN A 8 46.21 54.23 -40.99
N ALA A 9 45.18 54.72 -40.33
CA ALA A 9 44.37 55.83 -40.81
C ALA A 9 44.13 56.83 -39.69
N VAL A 10 44.16 58.12 -40.03
CA VAL A 10 43.78 59.19 -39.12
C VAL A 10 42.50 59.84 -39.64
N LEU A 11 41.48 59.84 -38.79
CA LEU A 11 40.21 60.50 -39.02
C LEU A 11 40.17 61.80 -38.23
N ASP A 12 40.26 62.94 -38.91
CA ASP A 12 40.05 64.22 -38.27
C ASP A 12 38.59 64.65 -38.41
N ILE A 13 37.87 64.64 -37.28
CA ILE A 13 36.43 64.95 -37.24
C ILE A 13 36.13 66.45 -37.38
N ASN A 14 37.11 67.32 -37.10
CA ASN A 14 36.95 68.78 -37.22
C ASN A 14 37.21 69.24 -38.66
N THR A 15 38.32 68.79 -39.26
CA THR A 15 38.65 69.14 -40.66
C THR A 15 37.89 68.28 -41.66
N ARG A 16 37.22 67.22 -41.20
CA ARG A 16 36.46 66.27 -42.02
C ARG A 16 37.33 65.70 -43.14
N SER A 17 38.49 65.18 -42.75
CA SER A 17 39.45 64.60 -43.68
C SER A 17 39.98 63.27 -43.17
N TRP A 18 40.37 62.42 -44.10
CA TRP A 18 41.13 61.20 -43.84
C TRP A 18 42.58 61.41 -44.27
N ASP A 19 43.50 61.02 -43.40
CA ASP A 19 44.87 60.68 -43.79
C ASP A 19 44.97 59.16 -43.80
N ILE A 20 44.93 58.58 -44.99
CA ILE A 20 44.86 57.13 -45.19
C ILE A 20 45.72 56.73 -46.41
N PRO A 21 46.59 55.73 -46.26
CA PRO A 21 47.31 55.14 -47.40
C PRO A 21 46.32 54.54 -48.41
N ARG A 22 46.80 54.31 -49.64
CA ARG A 22 46.01 53.67 -50.70
C ARG A 22 45.45 52.33 -50.23
N LEU A 23 44.12 52.19 -50.27
CA LEU A 23 43.39 50.97 -49.92
C LEU A 23 43.08 50.18 -51.19
N GLU A 24 43.62 48.97 -51.28
CA GLU A 24 43.43 48.06 -52.42
C GLU A 24 43.19 46.65 -51.91
N ALA A 25 42.15 46.00 -52.42
CA ALA A 25 41.80 44.62 -52.14
C ALA A 25 41.45 43.90 -53.45
N VAL A 26 41.45 42.57 -53.42
CA VAL A 26 40.96 41.75 -54.53
C VAL A 26 39.52 41.33 -54.23
N GLN A 27 38.71 41.15 -55.28
CA GLN A 27 37.33 40.70 -55.14
C GLN A 27 37.26 39.42 -54.31
N GLY A 28 36.36 39.36 -53.33
CA GLY A 28 36.21 38.19 -52.47
C GLY A 28 37.30 38.02 -51.41
N ASP A 29 38.25 38.95 -51.26
CA ASP A 29 39.10 39.02 -50.07
C ASP A 29 38.21 39.22 -48.82
N TYR A 30 38.51 38.50 -47.73
CA TYR A 30 37.87 38.75 -46.44
C TYR A 30 38.79 38.35 -45.30
N GLY A 31 38.73 39.08 -44.18
CA GLY A 31 39.50 38.79 -42.99
C GLY A 31 41.03 39.03 -43.10
N SER A 32 41.52 39.49 -44.24
CA SER A 32 42.96 39.70 -44.53
C SER A 32 43.39 41.17 -44.47
N PHE A 33 42.45 42.12 -44.45
CA PHE A 33 42.71 43.55 -44.54
C PHE A 33 42.08 44.30 -43.35
N THR A 34 42.91 44.99 -42.56
CA THR A 34 42.48 45.72 -41.36
C THR A 34 42.93 47.18 -41.40
N LEU A 35 42.04 48.08 -41.01
CA LEU A 35 42.33 49.49 -40.81
C LEU A 35 42.43 49.80 -39.31
N GLN A 36 43.56 50.33 -38.86
CA GLN A 36 43.72 50.90 -37.53
C GLN A 36 43.44 52.40 -37.61
N VAL A 37 42.31 52.82 -37.06
CA VAL A 37 41.85 54.20 -37.12
C VAL A 37 42.19 54.93 -35.82
N THR A 38 42.83 56.08 -35.92
CA THR A 38 42.96 57.06 -34.82
C THR A 38 42.05 58.24 -35.10
N VAL A 39 41.12 58.51 -34.20
CA VAL A 39 40.19 59.64 -34.27
C VAL A 39 40.81 60.84 -33.57
N VAL A 40 40.95 61.95 -34.31
CA VAL A 40 41.49 63.22 -33.83
C VAL A 40 40.51 64.36 -34.12
N ALA A 41 40.66 65.46 -33.39
CA ALA A 41 39.99 66.72 -33.62
C ALA A 41 41.06 67.80 -33.74
N SER A 42 41.29 68.31 -34.96
CA SER A 42 42.36 69.27 -35.26
C SER A 42 43.75 68.77 -34.82
N GLY A 43 44.04 67.50 -35.12
CA GLY A 43 45.31 66.84 -34.77
C GLY A 43 45.46 66.36 -33.31
N VAL A 44 44.48 66.61 -32.43
CA VAL A 44 44.50 66.13 -31.04
C VAL A 44 43.60 64.90 -30.90
N VAL A 45 44.09 63.83 -30.26
CA VAL A 45 43.32 62.60 -30.05
C VAL A 45 42.03 62.86 -29.26
N VAL A 46 40.96 62.17 -29.67
CA VAL A 46 39.63 62.31 -29.05
C VAL A 46 39.31 61.05 -28.24
N ASN A 47 38.86 61.21 -27.00
CA ASN A 47 38.36 60.07 -26.22
C ASN A 47 37.00 59.61 -26.79
N ILE A 48 36.98 58.38 -27.31
CA ILE A 48 35.80 57.73 -27.90
C ILE A 48 35.25 56.59 -27.01
N THR A 49 35.59 56.59 -25.72
CA THR A 49 34.98 55.66 -24.75
C THR A 49 33.46 55.80 -24.75
N GLY A 50 32.75 54.68 -24.88
CA GLY A 50 31.28 54.67 -24.93
C GLY A 50 30.68 55.04 -26.29
N TRP A 51 31.49 55.19 -27.34
CA TRP A 51 31.00 55.29 -28.72
C TRP A 51 30.97 53.92 -29.39
N ARG A 52 30.11 53.77 -30.40
CA ARG A 52 30.17 52.70 -31.39
C ARG A 52 30.49 53.28 -32.76
N ALA A 53 31.09 52.49 -33.63
CA ALA A 53 31.37 52.88 -35.01
C ALA A 53 30.74 51.84 -35.95
N ASN A 54 30.19 52.28 -37.07
CA ASN A 54 29.76 51.38 -38.15
C ASN A 54 30.50 51.75 -39.42
N PHE A 55 31.09 50.77 -40.09
CA PHE A 55 31.52 50.92 -41.47
C PHE A 55 30.30 50.93 -42.39
N VAL A 56 30.24 51.92 -43.28
CA VAL A 56 29.16 52.06 -44.26
C VAL A 56 29.76 52.35 -45.63
N ALA A 57 29.38 51.56 -46.63
CA ALA A 57 29.74 51.74 -48.03
C ALA A 57 28.63 51.18 -48.94
N SER A 58 28.64 51.56 -50.21
CA SER A 58 27.81 50.93 -51.24
C SER A 58 28.69 50.58 -52.45
N PRO A 59 29.03 49.29 -52.63
CA PRO A 59 29.97 48.88 -53.68
C PRO A 59 29.45 49.06 -55.11
N ASP A 60 28.13 49.08 -55.30
CA ASP A 60 27.48 49.07 -56.62
C ASP A 60 26.28 50.05 -56.72
N ASP A 61 26.19 51.01 -55.80
CA ASP A 61 25.10 51.97 -55.66
C ASP A 61 23.69 51.39 -55.43
N ILE A 62 23.56 50.06 -55.29
CA ILE A 62 22.29 49.36 -55.04
C ILE A 62 22.30 48.70 -53.66
N HIS A 63 23.41 48.06 -53.30
CA HIS A 63 23.59 47.38 -52.02
C HIS A 63 24.30 48.29 -51.02
N ILE A 64 23.80 48.33 -49.79
CA ILE A 64 24.42 49.06 -48.69
C ILE A 64 25.04 48.05 -47.73
N ILE A 65 26.31 48.27 -47.42
CA ILE A 65 27.01 47.61 -46.32
C ILE A 65 26.84 48.50 -45.10
N SER A 66 26.43 47.91 -43.98
CA SER A 66 26.41 48.56 -42.68
C SER A 66 26.92 47.55 -41.67
N ASP A 67 28.21 47.59 -41.39
CA ASP A 67 28.88 46.60 -40.56
C ASP A 67 29.42 47.24 -39.27
N PRO A 68 29.07 46.72 -38.08
CA PRO A 68 29.53 47.29 -36.83
C PRO A 68 31.04 47.06 -36.63
N VAL A 69 31.75 48.10 -36.23
CA VAL A 69 33.11 48.01 -35.72
C VAL A 69 33.06 47.45 -34.31
N ILE A 70 33.67 46.29 -34.11
CA ILE A 70 33.65 45.57 -32.83
C ILE A 70 34.91 45.76 -32.00
N ASN A 71 36.02 46.24 -32.58
CA ASN A 71 37.32 46.32 -31.92
C ASN A 71 37.73 47.76 -31.62
N PHE A 72 37.46 48.24 -30.40
CA PHE A 72 37.98 49.50 -29.88
C PHE A 72 39.23 49.23 -29.05
N THR A 73 40.40 49.23 -29.70
CA THR A 73 41.66 48.79 -29.08
C THR A 73 42.21 49.75 -28.03
N ASP A 74 41.94 51.05 -28.15
CA ASP A 74 42.29 52.06 -27.16
C ASP A 74 41.36 53.27 -27.30
N ALA A 75 40.11 53.09 -26.85
CA ALA A 75 39.05 54.08 -26.98
C ALA A 75 39.36 55.39 -26.24
N ALA A 76 40.14 55.34 -25.14
CA ALA A 76 40.53 56.53 -24.40
C ALA A 76 41.40 57.48 -25.24
N ASN A 77 42.21 56.92 -26.15
CA ASN A 77 43.07 57.66 -27.08
C ASN A 77 42.53 57.69 -28.52
N GLY A 78 41.25 57.43 -28.72
CA GLY A 78 40.61 57.58 -30.04
C GLY A 78 40.83 56.44 -31.01
N LYS A 79 41.28 55.26 -30.56
CA LYS A 79 41.69 54.18 -31.46
C LYS A 79 40.66 53.04 -31.56
N PHE A 80 40.42 52.62 -32.79
CA PHE A 80 39.67 51.39 -33.10
C PHE A 80 40.25 50.70 -34.33
N GLU A 81 39.92 49.43 -34.51
CA GLU A 81 40.32 48.61 -35.65
C GLU A 81 39.11 48.09 -36.39
N TYR A 82 39.20 48.08 -37.72
CA TYR A 82 38.16 47.52 -38.57
C TYR A 82 38.75 46.58 -39.61
N THR A 83 38.39 45.31 -39.53
CA THR A 83 38.68 44.32 -40.57
C THR A 83 37.51 44.29 -41.54
N PHE A 84 37.77 44.47 -42.83
CA PHE A 84 36.71 44.55 -43.83
C PHE A 84 36.01 43.18 -44.01
N VAL A 85 34.69 43.24 -44.10
CA VAL A 85 33.84 42.09 -44.45
C VAL A 85 33.91 41.78 -45.94
N LYS A 86 33.61 40.53 -46.32
CA LYS A 86 33.63 40.06 -47.71
C LYS A 86 32.76 40.93 -48.63
N GLU A 87 31.66 41.45 -48.12
CA GLU A 87 30.73 42.30 -48.86
C GLU A 87 31.37 43.62 -49.29
N ALA A 88 32.36 44.14 -48.53
CA ALA A 88 33.08 45.36 -48.90
C ALA A 88 33.91 45.20 -50.17
N PHE A 89 34.34 43.99 -50.47
CA PHE A 89 35.14 43.64 -51.64
C PHE A 89 34.36 42.72 -52.60
N SER A 90 33.03 42.82 -52.64
CA SER A 90 32.19 41.96 -53.50
C SER A 90 32.12 42.42 -54.95
N THR A 91 32.29 43.72 -55.20
CA THR A 91 32.17 44.34 -56.54
C THR A 91 33.50 44.97 -56.93
N PRO A 92 34.10 44.59 -58.09
CA PRO A 92 35.31 45.22 -58.59
C PRO A 92 35.06 46.69 -58.98
N GLY A 93 36.04 47.55 -58.75
CA GLY A 93 35.99 48.97 -59.09
C GLY A 93 36.40 49.89 -57.94
N THR A 94 36.14 51.19 -58.11
CA THR A 94 36.45 52.21 -57.11
C THR A 94 35.21 52.53 -56.29
N ILE A 95 35.32 52.43 -54.97
CA ILE A 95 34.26 52.73 -54.02
C ILE A 95 34.61 54.03 -53.31
N ASP A 96 33.88 55.10 -53.57
CA ASP A 96 34.18 56.46 -53.08
C ASP A 96 33.20 56.97 -51.98
N ASN A 97 32.27 56.12 -51.58
CA ASN A 97 31.20 56.45 -50.64
C ASN A 97 31.41 55.86 -49.23
N ALA A 98 32.56 55.24 -48.99
CA ALA A 98 32.91 54.54 -47.77
C ALA A 98 33.14 55.51 -46.61
N ARG A 99 32.63 55.21 -45.43
CA ARG A 99 32.82 56.03 -44.21
C ARG A 99 32.63 55.21 -42.96
N PHE A 100 33.15 55.72 -41.84
CA PHE A 100 32.75 55.27 -40.51
C PHE A 100 31.72 56.23 -39.93
N VAL A 101 30.65 55.69 -39.36
CA VAL A 101 29.62 56.46 -38.64
C VAL A 101 29.82 56.23 -37.16
N LEU A 102 30.27 57.27 -36.44
CA LEU A 102 30.42 57.24 -34.99
C LEU A 102 29.10 57.62 -34.31
N ILE A 103 28.68 56.80 -33.35
CA ILE A 103 27.40 56.94 -32.65
C ILE A 103 27.61 56.83 -31.15
N LYS A 104 27.08 57.77 -30.39
CA LYS A 104 27.10 57.74 -28.92
C LYS A 104 26.16 56.66 -28.36
N GLN A 105 26.36 56.29 -27.10
CA GLN A 105 25.44 55.41 -26.36
C GLN A 105 23.98 55.90 -26.37
N ASP A 106 23.76 57.21 -26.36
CA ASP A 106 22.42 57.84 -26.42
C ASP A 106 21.76 57.79 -27.82
N GLY A 107 22.45 57.23 -28.82
CA GLY A 107 21.96 57.11 -30.20
C GLY A 107 22.29 58.29 -31.11
N THR A 108 22.88 59.37 -30.59
CA THR A 108 23.26 60.54 -31.39
C THR A 108 24.44 60.20 -32.30
N GLN A 109 24.27 60.44 -33.60
CA GLN A 109 25.33 60.25 -34.60
C GLN A 109 26.15 61.53 -34.77
N LEU A 110 27.45 61.40 -35.01
CA LEU A 110 28.25 62.53 -35.44
C LEU A 110 27.89 62.87 -36.90
N SER A 111 27.27 64.03 -37.11
CA SER A 111 26.81 64.45 -38.44
C SER A 111 27.97 64.81 -39.36
N GLY A 112 27.94 64.30 -40.60
CA GLY A 112 28.87 64.68 -41.66
C GLY A 112 30.26 64.01 -41.60
N MET A 113 30.31 62.73 -41.21
CA MET A 113 31.55 61.94 -41.23
C MET A 113 32.18 61.92 -42.63
N PRO A 114 33.49 62.20 -42.75
CA PRO A 114 34.16 62.23 -44.05
C PRO A 114 34.22 60.85 -44.70
N ARG A 115 34.11 60.85 -46.02
CA ARG A 115 34.24 59.66 -46.85
C ARG A 115 35.71 59.39 -47.16
N PHE A 116 36.04 58.13 -47.39
CA PHE A 116 37.31 57.71 -47.97
C PHE A 116 37.04 56.77 -49.15
N THR A 117 38.07 56.58 -49.97
CA THR A 117 37.98 55.77 -51.19
C THR A 117 38.83 54.52 -51.05
N TYR A 118 38.35 53.41 -51.61
CA TYR A 118 39.13 52.19 -51.79
C TYR A 118 38.89 51.58 -53.16
N HIS A 119 39.81 50.75 -53.63
CA HIS A 119 39.72 50.06 -54.92
C HIS A 119 39.68 48.54 -54.72
N VAL A 120 38.87 47.87 -55.52
CA VAL A 120 38.73 46.41 -55.55
C VAL A 120 39.11 45.93 -56.94
N ASP A 121 40.21 45.18 -57.04
CA ASP A 121 40.62 44.50 -58.27
C ASP A 121 39.74 43.26 -58.50
N GLU A 122 39.45 42.92 -59.77
CA GLU A 122 38.72 41.71 -60.12
C GLU A 122 39.53 40.45 -59.77
N ASP A 123 38.93 39.48 -59.06
CA ASP A 123 39.60 38.20 -58.79
C ASP A 123 39.56 37.31 -60.05
N PRO A 124 40.73 36.92 -60.61
CA PRO A 124 40.78 36.06 -61.79
C PRO A 124 40.15 34.67 -61.60
N ALA A 125 39.89 34.24 -60.36
CA ALA A 125 39.25 32.97 -60.00
C ALA A 125 37.73 33.08 -59.75
N GLN A 126 37.18 34.29 -59.60
CA GLN A 126 35.75 34.51 -59.35
C GLN A 126 34.93 33.93 -60.52
N GLY A 127 34.04 32.98 -60.22
CA GLY A 127 33.23 32.29 -61.23
C GLY A 127 33.93 31.16 -62.00
N LYS A 128 35.19 30.82 -61.67
CA LYS A 128 35.98 29.72 -62.29
C LYS A 128 36.27 28.55 -61.35
N ILE A 129 35.69 28.53 -60.14
CA ILE A 129 35.81 27.39 -59.22
C ILE A 129 35.08 26.19 -59.86
N ASP A 130 35.85 25.15 -60.21
CA ASP A 130 35.32 23.95 -60.85
C ASP A 130 34.31 23.25 -59.93
N GLN A 131 33.21 22.76 -60.51
CA GLN A 131 32.16 21.99 -59.85
C GLN A 131 32.70 20.83 -58.98
N LYS A 132 33.90 20.31 -59.31
CA LYS A 132 34.60 19.25 -58.58
C LYS A 132 34.95 19.61 -57.13
N ASP A 133 35.12 20.89 -56.80
CA ASP A 133 35.47 21.32 -55.44
C ASP A 133 34.23 21.34 -54.52
N TYR A 134 33.01 21.48 -55.07
CA TYR A 134 31.75 21.35 -54.32
C TYR A 134 31.38 19.89 -54.00
N ILE A 135 31.90 18.93 -54.78
CA ILE A 135 31.58 17.49 -54.61
C ILE A 135 32.13 16.96 -53.29
N GLY A 136 33.31 17.44 -52.84
CA GLY A 136 33.93 17.03 -51.58
C GLY A 136 33.11 17.43 -50.36
N ASP A 137 32.70 18.71 -50.30
CA ASP A 137 31.88 19.24 -49.19
C ASP A 137 30.48 18.63 -49.17
N PHE A 138 29.88 18.40 -50.35
CA PHE A 138 28.58 17.73 -50.45
C PHE A 138 28.66 16.27 -49.99
N ALA A 139 29.72 15.54 -50.35
CA ALA A 139 29.94 14.17 -49.88
C ALA A 139 30.15 14.11 -48.36
N ALA A 140 30.90 15.07 -47.79
CA ALA A 140 31.08 15.17 -46.34
C ALA A 140 29.76 15.46 -45.61
N PHE A 141 28.93 16.37 -46.14
CA PHE A 141 27.61 16.65 -45.59
C PHE A 141 26.68 15.43 -45.68
N GLN A 142 26.67 14.72 -46.81
CA GLN A 142 25.89 13.51 -46.99
C GLN A 142 26.31 12.41 -45.99
N ALA A 143 27.60 12.28 -45.70
CA ALA A 143 28.11 11.36 -44.68
C ALA A 143 27.58 11.74 -43.29
N GLN A 144 27.62 13.02 -42.90
CA GLN A 144 27.09 13.48 -41.62
C GLN A 144 25.58 13.21 -41.47
N VAL A 145 24.80 13.44 -42.53
CA VAL A 145 23.35 13.14 -42.53
C VAL A 145 23.09 11.65 -42.39
N THR A 146 23.89 10.81 -43.05
CA THR A 146 23.79 9.35 -42.97
C THR A 146 24.13 8.85 -41.56
N ASP A 147 25.15 9.41 -40.92
CA ASP A 147 25.53 9.09 -39.55
C ASP A 147 24.42 9.48 -38.57
N LEU A 148 23.83 10.67 -38.72
CA LEU A 148 22.69 11.12 -37.91
C LEU A 148 21.48 10.19 -38.06
N GLN A 149 21.17 9.76 -39.28
CA GLN A 149 20.08 8.82 -39.53
C GLN A 149 20.35 7.47 -38.86
N THR A 150 21.60 7.02 -38.86
CA THR A 150 22.01 5.78 -38.19
C THR A 150 21.82 5.89 -36.68
N GLN A 151 22.29 6.99 -36.08
CA GLN A 151 22.11 7.25 -34.65
C GLN A 151 20.63 7.30 -34.26
N PHE A 152 19.78 7.94 -35.07
CA PHE A 152 18.34 7.99 -34.84
C PHE A 152 17.70 6.59 -34.84
N ASN A 153 18.05 5.77 -35.83
CA ASN A 153 17.55 4.39 -35.92
C ASN A 153 18.00 3.54 -34.72
N THR A 154 19.24 3.72 -34.26
CA THR A 154 19.75 3.05 -33.06
C THR A 154 18.96 3.46 -31.82
N LEU A 155 18.75 4.77 -31.59
CA LEU A 155 17.96 5.28 -30.47
C LEU A 155 16.51 4.77 -30.51
N GLN A 156 15.89 4.76 -31.69
CA GLN A 156 14.53 4.25 -31.87
C GLN A 156 14.43 2.76 -31.52
N SER A 157 15.42 1.96 -31.92
CA SER A 157 15.50 0.54 -31.57
C SER A 157 15.69 0.35 -30.06
N GLN A 158 16.59 1.11 -29.45
CA GLN A 158 16.80 1.08 -27.99
C GLN A 158 15.53 1.41 -27.22
N ILE A 159 14.79 2.46 -27.62
CA ILE A 159 13.52 2.86 -27.00
C ILE A 159 12.48 1.75 -27.11
N THR A 160 12.34 1.14 -28.29
CA THR A 160 11.39 0.03 -28.51
C THR A 160 11.78 -1.21 -27.70
N ALA A 161 13.08 -1.45 -27.49
CA ALA A 161 13.59 -2.56 -26.70
C ALA A 161 13.57 -2.29 -25.18
N MET A 162 13.30 -1.06 -24.73
CA MET A 162 13.21 -0.77 -23.30
C MET A 162 12.06 -1.57 -22.68
N ASN A 163 12.39 -2.44 -21.74
CA ASN A 163 11.41 -3.24 -21.00
C ASN A 163 10.82 -2.41 -19.85
N VAL A 164 10.08 -1.35 -20.20
CA VAL A 164 9.43 -0.44 -19.25
C VAL A 164 7.92 -0.50 -19.43
N VAL A 165 7.19 -0.45 -18.31
CA VAL A 165 5.71 -0.46 -18.31
C VAL A 165 5.21 0.96 -18.56
N LYS A 166 4.31 1.16 -19.53
CA LYS A 166 3.72 2.49 -19.81
C LYS A 166 2.79 2.94 -18.68
N LYS A 167 2.59 4.27 -18.56
CA LYS A 167 1.65 4.87 -17.59
C LYS A 167 0.17 4.52 -17.87
N THR A 168 -0.16 4.08 -19.09
CA THR A 168 -1.52 3.74 -19.51
C THR A 168 -1.53 2.55 -20.46
N GLY A 169 -2.42 1.58 -20.22
CA GLY A 169 -2.77 0.53 -21.18
C GLY A 169 -1.72 -0.56 -21.40
N ASP A 170 -0.72 -0.66 -20.53
CA ASP A 170 0.33 -1.68 -20.60
C ASP A 170 0.21 -2.68 -19.45
N SER A 171 0.75 -3.88 -19.64
CA SER A 171 0.67 -4.98 -18.68
C SER A 171 2.06 -5.44 -18.26
N MET A 172 2.30 -5.53 -16.95
CA MET A 172 3.46 -6.26 -16.43
C MET A 172 3.25 -7.75 -16.68
N THR A 173 4.12 -8.35 -17.51
CA THR A 173 4.20 -9.82 -17.65
C THR A 173 5.29 -10.38 -16.72
N GLY A 174 5.09 -11.59 -16.20
CA GLY A 174 5.97 -12.20 -15.18
C GLY A 174 5.57 -11.89 -13.73
N ASN A 175 6.45 -12.25 -12.78
CA ASN A 175 6.21 -12.04 -11.35
C ASN A 175 6.68 -10.65 -10.91
N LEU A 176 5.85 -9.93 -10.15
CA LEU A 176 6.30 -8.75 -9.41
C LEU A 176 6.98 -9.19 -8.11
N GLN A 177 8.30 -9.03 -8.03
CA GLN A 177 9.11 -9.41 -6.86
C GLN A 177 9.67 -8.17 -6.18
N PHE A 178 9.67 -8.19 -4.84
CA PHE A 178 10.29 -7.17 -4.02
C PHE A 178 11.48 -7.78 -3.28
N ASP A 179 12.66 -7.17 -3.37
CA ASP A 179 13.75 -7.49 -2.45
C ASP A 179 13.40 -6.93 -1.06
N VAL A 180 13.12 -7.84 -0.13
CA VAL A 180 12.66 -7.53 1.23
C VAL A 180 13.78 -7.59 2.27
N SER A 181 15.04 -7.37 1.86
CA SER A 181 16.18 -7.13 2.76
C SER A 181 15.87 -6.10 3.86
N SER A 182 14.98 -5.14 3.55
CA SER A 182 14.21 -4.36 4.51
C SER A 182 12.74 -4.32 4.08
N GLU A 183 11.84 -3.84 4.95
CA GLU A 183 10.40 -3.81 4.65
C GLU A 183 10.10 -3.03 3.36
N ARG A 184 9.18 -3.55 2.55
CA ARG A 184 8.72 -2.96 1.28
C ARG A 184 7.22 -2.74 1.34
N LEU A 185 6.75 -1.67 0.71
CA LEU A 185 5.40 -1.15 0.92
C LEU A 185 4.66 -0.96 -0.41
N LEU A 186 3.41 -1.37 -0.45
CA LEU A 186 2.42 -0.98 -1.45
C LEU A 186 1.33 -0.20 -0.73
N ARG A 187 1.38 1.13 -0.79
CA ARG A 187 0.55 1.99 0.08
C ARG A 187 0.08 3.26 -0.60
N GLY A 188 -1.03 3.80 -0.09
CA GLY A 188 -1.35 5.21 -0.30
C GLY A 188 -0.33 6.10 0.42
N PHE A 189 0.15 7.14 -0.26
CA PHE A 189 1.06 8.13 0.32
C PHE A 189 0.54 9.53 0.05
N ASP A 190 0.36 10.32 1.10
CA ASP A 190 0.07 11.74 1.01
C ASP A 190 1.40 12.50 0.97
N TYR A 191 1.76 13.00 -0.22
CA TYR A 191 2.99 13.76 -0.42
C TYR A 191 2.95 15.15 0.22
N ALA A 192 1.78 15.78 0.31
CA ALA A 192 1.65 17.10 0.93
C ALA A 192 1.84 17.00 2.45
N GLY A 193 1.28 15.97 3.06
CA GLY A 193 1.44 15.65 4.48
C GLY A 193 2.68 14.82 4.82
N ASN A 194 3.48 14.42 3.82
CA ASN A 194 4.63 13.51 3.94
C ASN A 194 4.33 12.26 4.80
N LYS A 195 3.17 11.63 4.58
CA LYS A 195 2.66 10.55 5.45
C LYS A 195 2.10 9.37 4.67
N GLY A 196 2.42 8.16 5.13
CA GLY A 196 1.78 6.94 4.65
C GLY A 196 0.37 6.81 5.20
N ILE A 197 -0.58 6.37 4.38
CA ILE A 197 -1.98 6.20 4.77
C ILE A 197 -2.21 4.77 5.27
N ALA A 198 -2.52 3.86 4.36
CA ALA A 198 -2.72 2.45 4.62
C ALA A 198 -2.32 1.62 3.39
N GLY A 199 -2.13 0.32 3.58
CA GLY A 199 -1.71 -0.56 2.50
C GLY A 199 -1.03 -1.85 2.96
N LEU A 200 -0.28 -2.44 2.05
CA LEU A 200 0.42 -3.71 2.19
C LEU A 200 1.88 -3.48 2.58
N PHE A 201 2.40 -4.33 3.44
CA PHE A 201 3.83 -4.43 3.70
C PHE A 201 4.32 -5.86 3.44
N PHE A 202 5.58 -5.96 3.02
CA PHE A 202 6.30 -7.21 2.78
C PHE A 202 7.65 -7.16 3.50
N ASN A 203 8.01 -8.22 4.21
CA ASN A 203 9.31 -8.35 4.85
C ASN A 203 9.78 -9.82 4.83
N LEU A 204 11.00 -10.11 5.29
CA LEU A 204 11.56 -11.47 5.33
C LEU A 204 10.70 -12.49 6.10
N THR A 205 9.91 -12.01 7.06
CA THR A 205 9.11 -12.86 7.96
C THR A 205 7.65 -13.02 7.52
N GLY A 206 7.25 -12.39 6.42
CA GLY A 206 5.90 -12.50 5.86
C GLY A 206 5.39 -11.21 5.24
N PHE A 207 4.08 -11.00 5.33
CA PHE A 207 3.40 -9.84 4.75
C PHE A 207 2.21 -9.46 5.60
N GLY A 208 1.63 -8.29 5.36
CA GLY A 208 0.40 -7.91 6.04
C GLY A 208 -0.16 -6.58 5.58
N PHE A 209 -1.15 -6.13 6.32
CA PHE A 209 -1.82 -4.86 6.12
C PHE A 209 -1.56 -3.94 7.30
N SER A 210 -1.31 -2.67 6.99
CA SER A 210 -1.02 -1.64 7.98
C SER A 210 -1.84 -0.39 7.71
N ASP A 211 -2.27 0.25 8.79
CA ASP A 211 -2.67 1.64 8.85
C ASP A 211 -1.50 2.41 9.49
N TRP A 212 -0.78 3.19 8.68
CA TRP A 212 0.37 3.96 9.15
C TRP A 212 -0.03 5.28 9.80
N VAL A 213 -1.24 5.79 9.55
CA VAL A 213 -1.75 6.99 10.20
C VAL A 213 -1.97 6.71 11.68
N ASN A 214 -2.57 5.55 11.99
CA ASN A 214 -2.87 5.13 13.35
C ASN A 214 -1.78 4.23 13.97
N ASN A 215 -0.72 3.92 13.22
CA ASN A 215 0.39 3.04 13.62
C ASN A 215 -0.08 1.64 14.07
N VAL A 216 -0.98 1.02 13.30
CA VAL A 216 -1.56 -0.29 13.59
C VAL A 216 -1.36 -1.26 12.42
N ARG A 217 -0.87 -2.47 12.72
CA ARG A 217 -0.89 -3.61 11.79
C ARG A 217 -2.09 -4.48 12.10
N PHE A 218 -3.17 -4.29 11.35
CA PHE A 218 -4.44 -4.94 11.65
C PHE A 218 -4.54 -6.38 11.11
N ALA A 219 -3.67 -6.77 10.17
CA ALA A 219 -3.58 -8.14 9.70
C ALA A 219 -2.14 -8.52 9.31
N THR A 220 -1.63 -9.65 9.77
CA THR A 220 -0.24 -10.07 9.54
C THR A 220 -0.12 -11.56 9.30
N TYR A 221 0.55 -11.95 8.22
CA TYR A 221 0.99 -13.31 7.97
C TYR A 221 2.43 -13.49 8.43
N SER A 222 2.70 -14.55 9.18
CA SER A 222 4.04 -14.93 9.59
C SER A 222 4.42 -16.27 8.94
N THR A 223 5.53 -16.28 8.21
CA THR A 223 6.07 -17.52 7.59
C THR A 223 6.54 -18.52 8.63
N ALA A 224 7.04 -18.06 9.77
CA ALA A 224 7.51 -18.90 10.87
C ALA A 224 6.36 -19.67 11.54
N THR A 225 5.24 -19.01 11.82
CA THR A 225 4.09 -19.63 12.48
C THR A 225 3.06 -20.19 11.49
N LYS A 226 3.15 -19.83 10.22
CA LYS A 226 2.18 -20.15 9.15
C LYS A 226 0.76 -19.70 9.50
N LYS A 227 0.64 -18.58 10.22
CA LYS A 227 -0.64 -18.01 10.66
C LYS A 227 -0.86 -16.63 10.06
N PHE A 228 -2.10 -16.39 9.65
CA PHE A 228 -2.59 -15.05 9.31
C PHE A 228 -3.44 -14.54 10.47
N ASN A 229 -2.89 -13.59 11.22
CA ASN A 229 -3.51 -13.06 12.42
C ASN A 229 -4.18 -11.72 12.10
N PHE A 230 -5.39 -11.53 12.61
CA PHE A 230 -6.08 -10.24 12.59
C PHE A 230 -6.09 -9.66 14.01
N VAL A 231 -5.95 -8.34 14.13
CA VAL A 231 -6.19 -7.66 15.40
C VAL A 231 -7.70 -7.71 15.70
N LYS A 232 -8.03 -7.91 16.98
CA LYS A 232 -9.40 -7.98 17.49
C LYS A 232 -10.22 -6.78 17.01
N ASP A 233 -11.49 -7.01 16.67
CA ASP A 233 -12.48 -6.01 16.21
C ASP A 233 -12.28 -5.47 14.78
N TYR A 234 -11.12 -5.67 14.15
CA TYR A 234 -10.87 -5.25 12.75
C TYR A 234 -11.37 -6.25 11.70
N LEU A 235 -11.72 -7.48 12.11
CA LEU A 235 -12.39 -8.45 11.24
C LEU A 235 -13.86 -8.52 11.64
N THR A 236 -14.73 -8.04 10.75
CA THR A 236 -16.19 -8.10 10.95
C THR A 236 -16.85 -8.92 9.84
N ALA A 237 -17.85 -9.72 10.20
CA ALA A 237 -18.79 -10.32 9.28
C ALA A 237 -20.16 -9.70 9.53
N ASP A 238 -20.81 -9.17 8.49
CA ASP A 238 -22.11 -8.48 8.59
C ASP A 238 -22.15 -7.37 9.65
N GLY A 239 -21.06 -6.59 9.73
CA GLY A 239 -20.91 -5.48 10.68
C GLY A 239 -20.72 -5.92 12.15
N LYS A 240 -20.59 -7.22 12.41
CA LYS A 240 -20.33 -7.76 13.75
C LYS A 240 -18.89 -8.27 13.85
N PRO A 241 -18.17 -8.03 14.96
CA PRO A 241 -16.85 -8.61 15.16
C PRO A 241 -16.88 -10.12 15.00
N VAL A 242 -15.93 -10.68 14.25
CA VAL A 242 -15.75 -12.12 14.16
C VAL A 242 -15.15 -12.59 15.49
N ALA A 243 -15.95 -13.35 16.21
CA ALA A 243 -15.61 -14.14 17.39
C ALA A 243 -14.15 -14.66 17.37
N ASN A 244 -13.36 -14.26 18.37
CA ASN A 244 -12.08 -14.89 18.64
C ASN A 244 -12.29 -16.26 19.32
N THR A 245 -11.22 -16.98 19.63
CA THR A 245 -11.25 -18.26 20.37
C THR A 245 -11.87 -18.18 21.78
N THR A 246 -12.42 -17.04 22.21
CA THR A 246 -13.19 -16.90 23.46
C THR A 246 -14.70 -16.69 23.26
N ASP A 247 -15.20 -16.65 22.02
CA ASP A 247 -16.64 -16.63 21.70
C ASP A 247 -17.22 -18.03 21.42
N SER A 248 -16.39 -19.07 21.49
CA SER A 248 -16.88 -20.40 21.84
C SER A 248 -17.08 -20.44 23.35
N VAL A 249 -18.23 -20.93 23.83
CA VAL A 249 -18.43 -21.36 25.23
C VAL A 249 -17.13 -22.05 25.66
N GLN A 250 -16.40 -21.47 26.62
CA GLN A 250 -15.03 -21.88 26.85
C GLN A 250 -14.98 -23.38 27.16
N LYS A 251 -14.00 -24.10 26.59
CA LYS A 251 -13.82 -25.54 26.89
C LYS A 251 -13.51 -25.80 28.37
N THR A 252 -13.10 -24.77 29.11
CA THR A 252 -12.84 -24.77 30.56
C THR A 252 -13.11 -23.38 31.13
N GLY A 253 -13.83 -23.28 32.25
CA GLY A 253 -14.18 -22.03 32.93
C GLY A 253 -15.66 -21.64 32.78
N ASP A 254 -16.14 -20.78 33.68
CA ASP A 254 -17.53 -20.32 33.67
C ASP A 254 -17.77 -19.37 32.49
N SER A 255 -18.59 -19.81 31.53
CA SER A 255 -19.07 -18.96 30.43
C SER A 255 -20.56 -18.71 30.59
N THR A 256 -20.96 -17.45 30.75
CA THR A 256 -22.37 -17.05 30.72
C THR A 256 -22.88 -16.98 29.29
N VAL A 257 -23.79 -17.88 28.92
CA VAL A 257 -24.59 -17.77 27.70
C VAL A 257 -25.84 -16.95 28.01
N VAL A 258 -26.04 -15.84 27.31
CA VAL A 258 -27.27 -15.03 27.41
C VAL A 258 -28.17 -15.39 26.22
N GLY A 259 -29.27 -16.10 26.46
CA GLY A 259 -30.24 -16.46 25.41
C GLY A 259 -31.04 -17.74 25.70
N ILE A 260 -32.02 -18.05 24.84
CA ILE A 260 -32.79 -19.31 24.90
C ILE A 260 -31.90 -20.43 24.32
N ILE A 261 -31.54 -21.40 25.17
CA ILE A 261 -30.94 -22.65 24.70
C ILE A 261 -32.07 -23.56 24.23
N SER A 262 -32.12 -23.85 22.93
CA SER A 262 -33.05 -24.84 22.39
C SER A 262 -32.65 -26.23 22.89
N ALA A 263 -33.50 -26.84 23.71
CA ALA A 263 -33.20 -28.11 24.38
C ALA A 263 -33.27 -29.33 23.45
N THR A 264 -33.73 -29.17 22.21
CA THR A 264 -34.02 -30.28 21.29
C THR A 264 -32.81 -31.16 21.00
N ASP A 265 -31.59 -30.58 21.06
CA ASP A 265 -30.32 -31.29 20.88
C ASP A 265 -29.34 -31.10 22.06
N PHE A 266 -29.82 -30.56 23.19
CA PHE A 266 -28.97 -30.29 24.34
C PHE A 266 -28.64 -31.60 25.08
N LYS A 267 -27.50 -32.19 24.74
CA LYS A 267 -26.96 -33.37 25.43
C LYS A 267 -26.32 -32.94 26.76
N VAL A 268 -27.12 -32.98 27.84
CA VAL A 268 -26.60 -32.83 29.19
C VAL A 268 -25.77 -34.07 29.54
N GLY A 269 -24.44 -33.91 29.54
CA GLY A 269 -23.49 -34.97 29.85
C GLY A 269 -23.34 -35.30 31.34
N SER A 270 -24.03 -34.58 32.24
CA SER A 270 -23.88 -34.79 33.67
C SER A 270 -24.67 -36.01 34.15
N GLN A 271 -23.93 -36.96 34.72
CA GLN A 271 -24.41 -38.19 35.38
C GLN A 271 -25.59 -37.94 36.33
N SER A 272 -25.66 -36.77 36.95
CA SER A 272 -26.69 -36.36 37.91
C SER A 272 -28.13 -36.34 37.35
N VAL A 273 -28.34 -36.00 36.07
CA VAL A 273 -29.70 -36.08 35.48
C VAL A 273 -30.08 -37.53 35.17
N LYS A 274 -29.12 -38.36 34.74
CA LYS A 274 -29.35 -39.80 34.52
C LYS A 274 -29.66 -40.53 35.83
N ASP A 275 -28.97 -40.19 36.91
CA ASP A 275 -29.18 -40.80 38.23
C ASP A 275 -30.57 -40.46 38.80
N SER A 276 -31.07 -39.25 38.55
CA SER A 276 -32.41 -38.82 38.99
C SER A 276 -33.57 -39.60 38.35
N LEU A 277 -33.31 -40.33 37.26
CA LEU A 277 -34.29 -41.12 36.51
C LEU A 277 -33.96 -42.63 36.47
N ALA A 278 -32.90 -43.07 37.15
CA ALA A 278 -32.47 -44.47 37.11
C ALA A 278 -33.50 -45.38 37.81
N ASP A 279 -34.03 -46.38 37.10
CA ASP A 279 -34.96 -47.39 37.63
C ASP A 279 -34.21 -48.71 37.88
N SER A 280 -34.21 -49.21 39.11
CA SER A 280 -33.53 -50.46 39.49
C SER A 280 -34.19 -51.72 38.90
N GLY A 281 -35.41 -51.59 38.35
CA GLY A 281 -36.30 -52.72 38.13
C GLY A 281 -36.88 -53.26 39.45
N TRP A 282 -37.90 -54.13 39.34
CA TRP A 282 -38.53 -54.76 40.50
C TRP A 282 -37.69 -55.92 41.04
N ILE A 283 -37.36 -55.86 42.34
CA ILE A 283 -36.55 -56.83 43.08
C ILE A 283 -37.44 -57.55 44.08
N ASN A 284 -37.31 -58.87 44.21
CA ASN A 284 -38.06 -59.67 45.19
C ASN A 284 -37.67 -59.32 46.63
N LEU A 285 -38.67 -59.15 47.47
CA LEU A 285 -38.49 -58.89 48.89
C LEU A 285 -38.19 -60.20 49.63
N THR A 286 -37.11 -60.23 50.41
CA THR A 286 -36.76 -61.38 51.25
C THR A 286 -37.60 -61.37 52.53
N LEU A 287 -38.46 -62.36 52.72
CA LEU A 287 -39.36 -62.42 53.86
C LEU A 287 -38.73 -63.15 55.05
N LYS A 288 -38.97 -62.64 56.27
CA LYS A 288 -38.55 -63.24 57.54
C LYS A 288 -39.49 -64.39 57.93
N SER A 289 -39.03 -65.25 58.84
CA SER A 289 -39.84 -66.35 59.39
C SER A 289 -41.18 -65.85 59.94
N GLY A 290 -42.25 -66.61 59.72
CA GLY A 290 -43.63 -66.22 60.07
C GLY A 290 -44.36 -65.41 58.98
N PHE A 291 -43.68 -65.06 57.88
CA PHE A 291 -44.25 -64.35 56.73
C PHE A 291 -43.95 -65.07 55.43
N THR A 292 -44.91 -65.07 54.50
CA THR A 292 -44.79 -65.71 53.19
C THR A 292 -45.36 -64.82 52.09
N ALA A 293 -44.95 -65.06 50.85
CA ALA A 293 -45.56 -64.40 49.70
C ALA A 293 -46.99 -64.92 49.52
N GLY A 294 -47.93 -64.01 49.27
CA GLY A 294 -49.29 -64.37 48.86
C GLY A 294 -49.41 -64.56 47.35
N ALA A 295 -50.61 -64.35 46.82
CA ALA A 295 -50.91 -64.46 45.39
C ALA A 295 -50.10 -63.50 44.49
N SER A 296 -49.45 -62.48 45.08
CA SER A 296 -48.55 -61.57 44.36
C SER A 296 -47.23 -61.46 45.13
N THR A 297 -46.12 -61.84 44.48
CA THR A 297 -44.78 -61.82 45.09
C THR A 297 -44.44 -60.41 45.59
N PRO A 298 -44.16 -60.23 46.89
CA PRO A 298 -43.69 -58.96 47.45
C PRO A 298 -42.39 -58.50 46.78
N GLN A 299 -42.37 -57.26 46.30
CA GLN A 299 -41.26 -56.67 45.56
C GLN A 299 -41.07 -55.20 45.89
N TYR A 300 -39.87 -54.69 45.63
CA TYR A 300 -39.53 -53.27 45.75
C TYR A 300 -38.68 -52.80 44.56
N LYS A 301 -38.66 -51.49 44.31
CA LYS A 301 -37.75 -50.88 43.34
C LYS A 301 -37.36 -49.46 43.76
N LYS A 302 -36.25 -48.96 43.24
CA LYS A 302 -35.78 -47.57 43.36
C LYS A 302 -35.91 -46.89 41.99
N VAL A 303 -36.53 -45.70 41.94
CA VAL A 303 -36.56 -44.81 40.77
C VAL A 303 -36.03 -43.45 41.21
N GLY A 304 -34.85 -43.06 40.74
CA GLY A 304 -34.14 -41.92 41.34
C GLY A 304 -33.94 -42.17 42.84
N ASN A 305 -34.41 -41.25 43.70
CA ASN A 305 -34.37 -41.41 45.16
C ASN A 305 -35.65 -41.96 45.79
N LEU A 306 -36.63 -42.41 44.99
CA LEU A 306 -37.91 -42.92 45.50
C LEU A 306 -37.92 -44.45 45.49
N VAL A 307 -38.09 -45.06 46.66
CA VAL A 307 -38.31 -46.49 46.81
C VAL A 307 -39.81 -46.77 46.85
N LYS A 308 -40.27 -47.77 46.10
CA LYS A 308 -41.68 -48.19 46.03
C LYS A 308 -41.81 -49.68 46.26
N PHE A 309 -42.92 -50.09 46.85
CA PHE A 309 -43.23 -51.51 47.11
C PHE A 309 -44.51 -51.96 46.40
N ARG A 310 -44.61 -53.27 46.18
CA ARG A 310 -45.80 -53.94 45.68
C ARG A 310 -45.88 -55.38 46.17
N GLY A 311 -47.01 -56.02 45.90
CA GLY A 311 -47.25 -57.43 46.21
C GLY A 311 -47.95 -57.62 47.56
N LEU A 312 -48.08 -58.89 47.96
CA LEU A 312 -48.91 -59.32 49.08
C LEU A 312 -48.09 -60.16 50.06
N VAL A 313 -48.04 -59.72 51.32
CA VAL A 313 -47.37 -60.46 52.40
C VAL A 313 -48.43 -61.16 53.25
N ASN A 314 -48.38 -62.49 53.26
CA ASN A 314 -49.15 -63.35 54.15
C ASN A 314 -48.42 -63.53 55.48
N ARG A 315 -49.17 -63.85 56.53
CA ARG A 315 -48.66 -64.04 57.90
C ARG A 315 -49.19 -65.32 58.50
N THR A 316 -48.35 -66.00 59.28
CA THR A 316 -48.75 -67.20 60.02
C THR A 316 -49.57 -66.78 61.25
N SER A 317 -50.78 -67.33 61.39
CA SER A 317 -51.67 -67.16 62.56
C SER A 317 -51.93 -65.71 63.00
N GLY A 318 -52.01 -64.77 62.07
CA GLY A 318 -52.33 -63.36 62.37
C GLY A 318 -51.21 -62.54 63.03
N GLY A 319 -50.00 -63.07 63.15
CA GLY A 319 -48.88 -62.41 63.85
C GLY A 319 -48.44 -61.06 63.25
N THR A 320 -48.00 -60.16 64.12
CA THR A 320 -47.34 -58.88 63.80
C THR A 320 -45.82 -59.00 63.95
N GLY A 321 -45.07 -58.06 63.36
CA GLY A 321 -43.62 -58.01 63.46
C GLY A 321 -42.92 -57.67 62.15
N ALA A 322 -41.58 -57.61 62.21
CA ALA A 322 -40.73 -57.36 61.06
C ALA A 322 -40.85 -58.51 60.04
N PHE A 323 -41.41 -58.22 58.87
CA PHE A 323 -41.61 -59.21 57.81
C PHE A 323 -40.51 -59.20 56.75
N SER A 324 -39.70 -58.14 56.68
CA SER A 324 -38.53 -58.06 55.80
C SER A 324 -37.52 -57.02 56.29
N THR A 325 -36.32 -57.04 55.70
CA THR A 325 -35.31 -55.99 55.83
C THR A 325 -34.81 -55.60 54.44
N VAL A 326 -34.99 -54.34 54.04
CA VAL A 326 -34.44 -53.84 52.77
C VAL A 326 -32.93 -53.57 52.87
N PRO A 327 -32.16 -53.84 51.80
CA PRO A 327 -30.71 -53.60 51.79
C PRO A 327 -30.33 -52.12 51.95
N VAL A 328 -29.09 -51.88 52.39
CA VAL A 328 -28.47 -50.55 52.36
C VAL A 328 -28.51 -50.01 50.92
N GLY A 329 -28.86 -48.73 50.76
CA GLY A 329 -29.14 -48.11 49.46
C GLY A 329 -30.61 -48.12 49.05
N TYR A 330 -31.49 -48.79 49.82
CA TYR A 330 -32.96 -48.76 49.67
C TYR A 330 -33.69 -48.44 50.98
N ARG A 331 -32.96 -48.18 52.07
CA ARG A 331 -33.52 -47.82 53.38
C ARG A 331 -33.97 -46.37 53.36
N THR A 332 -35.05 -46.05 54.07
CA THR A 332 -35.50 -44.67 54.22
C THR A 332 -34.36 -43.76 54.70
N SER A 333 -34.36 -42.52 54.19
CA SER A 333 -33.51 -41.44 54.69
C SER A 333 -33.93 -40.91 56.05
N ASP A 334 -35.16 -41.19 56.47
CA ASP A 334 -35.72 -40.64 57.69
C ASP A 334 -35.17 -41.34 58.93
N GLU A 335 -34.98 -40.58 60.01
CA GLU A 335 -34.53 -41.09 61.32
C GLU A 335 -35.67 -41.61 62.19
N TYR A 336 -36.92 -41.38 61.77
CA TYR A 336 -38.14 -41.80 62.48
C TYR A 336 -38.82 -42.99 61.79
N LEU A 337 -39.82 -43.56 62.45
CA LEU A 337 -40.61 -44.67 61.91
C LEU A 337 -41.68 -44.12 60.95
N GLU A 338 -41.52 -44.37 59.65
CA GLU A 338 -42.53 -43.95 58.67
C GLU A 338 -43.70 -44.94 58.63
N GLY A 339 -44.90 -44.46 58.96
CA GLY A 339 -46.10 -45.27 59.03
C GLY A 339 -46.94 -45.22 57.77
N PHE A 340 -47.19 -46.39 57.18
CA PHE A 340 -48.01 -46.55 55.99
C PHE A 340 -49.24 -47.40 56.30
N ALA A 341 -50.42 -46.81 56.12
CA ALA A 341 -51.66 -47.56 56.08
C ALA A 341 -51.70 -48.39 54.79
N THR A 342 -51.95 -49.68 54.93
CA THR A 342 -51.99 -50.67 53.86
C THR A 342 -53.34 -51.34 53.83
N GLY A 343 -53.80 -51.72 52.64
CA GLY A 343 -55.00 -52.55 52.52
C GLY A 343 -54.69 -53.99 52.93
N GLN A 344 -55.67 -54.68 53.51
CA GLN A 344 -55.58 -56.13 53.70
C GLN A 344 -56.28 -56.90 52.57
N GLN A 345 -55.86 -58.15 52.34
CA GLN A 345 -56.59 -59.07 51.46
C GLN A 345 -57.86 -59.60 52.17
N SER A 346 -58.85 -58.73 52.32
CA SER A 346 -60.12 -59.00 52.99
C SER A 346 -61.25 -58.24 52.29
N SER A 347 -62.45 -58.82 52.30
CA SER A 347 -63.69 -58.15 51.86
C SER A 347 -64.40 -57.40 52.99
N ALA A 348 -63.88 -57.44 54.22
CA ALA A 348 -64.46 -56.75 55.37
C ALA A 348 -64.22 -55.22 55.29
N ALA A 349 -65.25 -54.45 55.62
CA ALA A 349 -65.14 -52.99 55.71
C ALA A 349 -64.11 -52.58 56.78
N GLY A 350 -63.25 -51.61 56.47
CA GLY A 350 -62.22 -51.11 57.39
C GLY A 350 -61.00 -52.03 57.55
N ALA A 351 -60.81 -53.02 56.68
CA ALA A 351 -59.66 -53.92 56.72
C ALA A 351 -58.36 -53.19 56.31
N THR A 352 -57.58 -52.78 57.31
CA THR A 352 -56.29 -52.08 57.12
C THR A 352 -55.19 -52.72 57.96
N GLY A 353 -53.95 -52.60 57.48
CA GLY A 353 -52.74 -52.87 58.24
C GLY A 353 -51.89 -51.61 58.34
N LEU A 354 -51.16 -51.45 59.44
CA LEU A 354 -50.17 -50.40 59.60
C LEU A 354 -48.78 -51.02 59.49
N VAL A 355 -48.00 -50.55 58.52
CA VAL A 355 -46.60 -50.96 58.32
C VAL A 355 -45.69 -49.79 58.67
N TYR A 356 -44.71 -50.04 59.52
CA TYR A 356 -43.60 -49.14 59.78
C TYR A 356 -42.40 -49.50 58.92
N VAL A 357 -41.87 -48.51 58.22
CA VAL A 357 -40.55 -48.57 57.61
C VAL A 357 -39.57 -47.98 58.62
N LYS A 358 -38.55 -48.75 58.98
CA LYS A 358 -37.54 -48.32 59.96
C LYS A 358 -36.27 -47.81 59.26
N PRO A 359 -35.50 -46.91 59.89
CA PRO A 359 -34.18 -46.50 59.40
C PRO A 359 -33.20 -47.68 59.26
N THR A 360 -33.40 -48.76 60.04
CA THR A 360 -32.63 -50.01 59.93
C THR A 360 -32.90 -50.80 58.64
N GLY A 361 -33.92 -50.42 57.87
CA GLY A 361 -34.42 -51.12 56.70
C GLY A 361 -35.51 -52.14 57.02
N ASP A 362 -35.86 -52.35 58.29
CA ASP A 362 -36.93 -53.28 58.64
C ASP A 362 -38.30 -52.75 58.18
N LEU A 363 -39.06 -53.63 57.52
CA LEU A 363 -40.47 -53.43 57.25
C LEU A 363 -41.25 -54.22 58.30
N GLU A 364 -41.92 -53.51 59.20
CA GLU A 364 -42.62 -54.10 60.33
C GLU A 364 -44.11 -53.82 60.22
N LEU A 365 -44.89 -54.89 60.21
CA LEU A 365 -46.31 -54.72 60.44
C LEU A 365 -46.54 -54.61 61.95
N VAL A 366 -47.06 -53.46 62.38
CA VAL A 366 -47.32 -53.17 63.79
C VAL A 366 -48.77 -53.40 64.21
N ALA A 367 -49.72 -53.26 63.27
CA ALA A 367 -51.13 -53.48 63.55
C ALA A 367 -51.86 -53.98 62.30
N ALA A 368 -52.92 -54.76 62.49
CA ALA A 368 -53.86 -55.09 61.43
C ALA A 368 -55.23 -55.46 61.98
N THR A 369 -56.29 -55.06 61.27
CA THR A 369 -57.68 -55.29 61.70
C THR A 369 -58.05 -56.77 61.65
N ASN A 370 -57.61 -57.48 60.61
CA ASN A 370 -57.96 -58.89 60.37
C ASN A 370 -56.71 -59.78 60.30
N ALA A 371 -56.87 -61.09 60.50
CA ALA A 371 -55.81 -62.09 60.35
C ALA A 371 -55.55 -62.48 58.87
N THR A 372 -55.49 -61.50 57.98
CA THR A 372 -55.28 -61.67 56.52
C THR A 372 -54.00 -60.98 56.05
N GLY A 373 -53.51 -61.33 54.86
CA GLY A 373 -52.33 -60.71 54.26
C GLY A 373 -52.49 -59.20 54.02
N ILE A 374 -51.37 -58.49 53.86
CA ILE A 374 -51.32 -57.04 53.58
C ILE A 374 -50.72 -56.73 52.22
N TRP A 375 -51.32 -55.77 51.52
CA TRP A 375 -50.81 -55.24 50.27
C TRP A 375 -49.72 -54.20 50.53
N LEU A 376 -48.58 -54.34 49.87
CA LEU A 376 -47.49 -53.36 49.98
C LEU A 376 -47.64 -52.20 48.97
N SER A 377 -48.59 -52.32 48.03
CA SER A 377 -48.91 -51.28 47.05
C SER A 377 -49.41 -50.03 47.79
N GLY A 378 -48.60 -48.97 47.79
CA GLY A 378 -48.89 -47.73 48.54
C GLY A 378 -47.80 -47.35 49.53
N ILE A 379 -46.88 -48.26 49.87
CA ILE A 379 -45.66 -47.92 50.60
C ILE A 379 -44.65 -47.34 49.61
N SER A 380 -44.21 -46.11 49.89
CA SER A 380 -43.09 -45.49 49.18
C SER A 380 -42.48 -44.39 50.02
N TYR A 381 -41.15 -44.28 49.97
CA TYR A 381 -40.40 -43.28 50.73
C TYR A 381 -39.15 -42.86 49.96
N TYR A 382 -38.60 -41.71 50.34
CA TYR A 382 -37.35 -41.22 49.76
C TYR A 382 -36.13 -41.77 50.49
N ILE A 383 -35.01 -41.79 49.79
CA ILE A 383 -33.69 -42.18 50.32
C ILE A 383 -32.67 -41.10 49.97
N ASN A 384 -31.58 -41.06 50.73
CA ASN A 384 -30.47 -40.13 50.51
C ASN A 384 -29.50 -40.64 49.44
#